data_AF-A0A847GKD6-F1
#
_entry.id   AF-A0A847GKD6-F1
#
_cell.length_a   1.000
_cell.length_b   1.000
_cell.length_c   1.000
_cell.angle_alpha   90.00
_cell.angle_beta   90.00
_cell.angle_gamma   90.00
#
_symmetry.space_group_name_H-M   'P 1'
#
loop_
_entity.id
_entity.type
_entity.pdbx_description
1 polymer ?
#
loop_
_entity_poly.entity_id
_entity_poly.type
_entity_poly.pdbx_seq_one_letter_code
_entity_poly.pdbx_strand_id
1 'polypeptide(L)'
;MPRETILVLDLEGTLISNAVSQFPRSGLYAFLDFCRGCFDRIYLYTAVRQAIGEAIVRTLVAENSMPEWFLDVPFVRWNTIARISATSRMHGRGTASSSMTTAIMSWMTNCLNGF
;
A
#
# COMPACT_ATOMS: atom_id res chain seq x y z
N MET A 1 24.36 7.07 -1.88
CA MET A 1 22.97 7.53 -1.66
C MET A 1 22.14 6.29 -1.36
N PRO A 2 21.60 6.09 -0.16
CA PRO A 2 20.63 5.02 0.06
C PRO A 2 19.42 5.28 -0.84
N ARG A 3 18.88 4.22 -1.47
CA ARG A 3 17.71 4.30 -2.33
C ARG A 3 16.48 4.18 -1.44
N GLU A 4 15.74 5.26 -1.24
CA GLU A 4 14.47 5.23 -0.50
C GLU A 4 13.53 4.20 -1.13
N THR A 5 12.93 3.36 -0.28
CA THR A 5 11.93 2.36 -0.67
C THR A 5 10.53 2.91 -0.43
N ILE A 6 9.70 2.86 -1.47
CA ILE A 6 8.34 3.42 -1.45
C ILE A 6 7.36 2.30 -1.73
N LEU A 7 6.37 2.14 -0.85
CA LEU A 7 5.21 1.29 -1.06
C LEU A 7 3.99 2.14 -1.40
N VAL A 8 3.21 1.68 -2.37
CA VAL A 8 1.95 2.28 -2.74
C VAL A 8 0.86 1.23 -2.63
N LEU A 9 -0.20 1.54 -1.90
CA LEU A 9 -1.31 0.63 -1.61
C LEU A 9 -2.59 1.13 -2.30
N ASP A 10 -3.35 0.20 -2.87
CA ASP A 10 -4.75 0.46 -3.21
C ASP A 10 -5.64 0.17 -1.99
N LEU A 11 -6.80 0.81 -1.90
CA LEU A 11 -7.74 0.62 -0.79
C LEU A 11 -8.67 -0.56 -1.08
N GLU A 12 -9.45 -0.45 -2.16
CA GLU A 12 -10.42 -1.46 -2.59
C GLU A 12 -9.73 -2.68 -3.20
N GLY A 13 -10.26 -3.88 -2.92
CA GLY A 13 -9.65 -5.13 -3.38
C GLY A 13 -8.39 -5.54 -2.61
N THR A 14 -7.62 -4.60 -2.06
CA THR A 14 -6.33 -4.83 -1.39
C THR A 14 -6.41 -4.74 0.13
N LEU A 15 -6.90 -3.63 0.70
CA LEU A 15 -7.00 -3.45 2.15
C LEU A 15 -8.41 -3.75 2.68
N ILE A 16 -9.42 -3.48 1.86
CA ILE A 16 -10.82 -3.81 2.11
C ILE A 16 -11.43 -4.58 0.93
N SER A 17 -12.58 -5.20 1.13
CA SER A 17 -13.35 -5.83 0.05
C SER A 17 -13.76 -4.83 -1.03
N ASN A 18 -14.44 -3.74 -0.64
CA ASN A 18 -14.83 -2.61 -1.46
C ASN A 18 -15.23 -1.40 -0.60
N ALA A 19 -15.28 -0.21 -1.22
CA ALA A 19 -15.59 1.04 -0.52
C ALA A 19 -17.03 1.13 0.05
N VAL A 20 -17.97 0.30 -0.44
CA VAL A 20 -19.36 0.30 0.01
C VAL A 20 -19.52 -0.47 1.32
N SER A 21 -19.02 -1.70 1.34
CA SER A 21 -19.17 -2.63 2.48
C SER A 21 -18.05 -2.49 3.52
N GLN A 22 -16.88 -2.00 3.12
CA GLN A 22 -15.75 -1.66 3.99
C GLN A 22 -15.22 -2.83 4.83
N PHE A 23 -15.51 -4.09 4.47
CA PHE A 23 -14.98 -5.23 5.21
C PHE A 23 -13.46 -5.27 5.08
N PRO A 24 -12.70 -5.19 6.20
CA PRO A 24 -11.25 -5.28 6.16
C PRO A 24 -10.81 -6.64 5.66
N ARG A 25 -9.71 -6.70 4.90
CA ARG A 25 -9.09 -7.97 4.56
C ARG A 25 -8.54 -8.64 5.82
N SER A 26 -8.65 -9.97 5.89
CA SER A 26 -8.12 -10.74 7.01
C SER A 26 -6.63 -10.45 7.21
N GLY A 27 -6.24 -10.16 8.45
CA GLY A 27 -4.84 -9.84 8.79
C GLY A 27 -4.39 -8.42 8.43
N LEU A 28 -5.31 -7.52 8.03
CA LEU A 28 -5.01 -6.14 7.64
C LEU A 28 -4.06 -5.41 8.61
N TYR A 29 -4.36 -5.46 9.91
CA TYR A 29 -3.55 -4.77 10.91
C TYR A 29 -2.08 -5.23 10.88
N ALA A 30 -1.84 -6.54 10.99
CA ALA A 30 -0.50 -7.11 11.00
C ALA A 30 0.25 -6.87 9.67
N PHE A 31 -0.47 -6.91 8.55
CA PHE A 31 0.09 -6.56 7.24
C PHE A 31 0.61 -5.13 7.21
N LEU A 32 -0.17 -4.17 7.72
CA LEU A 32 0.22 -2.77 7.72
C LEU A 32 1.42 -2.51 8.63
N ASP A 33 1.44 -3.09 9.83
CA ASP A 33 2.60 -2.98 10.73
C ASP A 33 3.87 -3.55 10.10
N PHE A 34 3.75 -4.67 9.40
CA PHE A 34 4.85 -5.22 8.60
C PHE A 34 5.32 -4.22 7.53
N CYS A 35 4.40 -3.65 6.75
CA CYS A 35 4.74 -2.64 5.74
C CYS A 35 5.46 -1.43 6.35
N ARG A 36 5.00 -0.95 7.51
CA ARG A 36 5.60 0.20 8.20
C ARG A 36 7.04 -0.04 8.62
N GLY A 37 7.39 -1.28 8.97
CA GLY A 37 8.75 -1.70 9.31
C GLY A 37 9.65 -1.97 8.09
N CYS A 38 9.08 -2.23 6.92
CA CYS A 38 9.84 -2.61 5.72
C CYS A 38 10.07 -1.48 4.71
N PHE A 39 9.23 -0.44 4.72
CA PHE A 39 9.29 0.63 3.72
C PHE A 39 9.49 2.01 4.37
N ASP A 40 10.31 2.83 3.73
CA ASP A 40 10.61 4.19 4.21
C ASP A 40 9.39 5.11 4.08
N ARG A 41 8.60 4.91 3.01
CA ARG A 41 7.39 5.70 2.72
C ARG A 41 6.26 4.81 2.24
N ILE A 42 5.05 5.11 2.71
CA ILE A 42 3.81 4.43 2.31
C ILE A 42 2.83 5.49 1.83
N TYR A 43 2.15 5.19 0.73
CA TYR A 43 1.12 6.04 0.14
C TYR A 43 -0.13 5.23 -0.21
N LEU A 44 -1.30 5.88 -0.16
CA LEU A 44 -2.52 5.35 -0.75
C LEU A 44 -2.69 5.90 -2.16
N TYR A 45 -2.78 5.00 -3.14
CA TYR A 45 -3.13 5.31 -4.52
C TYR A 45 -4.28 4.43 -4.95
N THR A 46 -5.46 5.03 -4.99
CA THR A 46 -6.71 4.30 -5.14
C THR A 46 -7.68 5.05 -6.04
N ALA A 47 -8.58 4.31 -6.69
CA ALA A 47 -9.70 4.87 -7.43
C ALA A 47 -10.80 5.41 -6.50
N VAL A 48 -10.78 5.04 -5.21
CA VAL A 48 -11.71 5.56 -4.21
C VAL A 48 -11.45 7.06 -4.01
N ARG A 49 -12.50 7.88 -4.10
CA ARG A 49 -12.39 9.33 -3.89
C ARG A 49 -11.79 9.62 -2.53
N GLN A 50 -10.81 10.53 -2.47
CA GLN A 50 -10.03 10.84 -1.26
C GLN A 50 -10.91 11.05 -0.01
N ALA A 51 -11.96 11.88 -0.09
CA ALA A 51 -12.85 12.12 1.06
C ALA A 51 -13.56 10.86 1.57
N ILE A 52 -13.91 9.92 0.68
CA ILE A 52 -14.46 8.61 1.06
C ILE A 52 -13.36 7.74 1.66
N GLY A 53 -12.20 7.65 1.00
CA GLY A 53 -11.08 6.84 1.49
C GLY A 53 -10.63 7.25 2.89
N GLU A 54 -10.52 8.55 3.17
CA GLU A 54 -10.18 9.07 4.48
C GLU A 54 -11.24 8.74 5.54
N ALA A 55 -12.53 8.80 5.17
CA ALA A 55 -13.61 8.41 6.09
C ALA A 55 -13.55 6.90 6.41
N ILE A 56 -13.30 6.06 5.41
CA ILE A 56 -13.12 4.61 5.60
C ILE A 56 -11.93 4.32 6.53
N VAL A 57 -10.77 4.94 6.27
CA VAL A 57 -9.58 4.77 7.13
C VAL A 57 -9.88 5.17 8.57
N ARG A 58 -10.54 6.31 8.80
CA ARG A 58 -10.96 6.73 10.15
C ARG A 58 -11.85 5.71 10.83
N THR A 59 -12.84 5.17 10.12
CA THR A 59 -13.72 4.13 10.66
C THR A 59 -12.93 2.87 11.05
N LEU A 60 -12.09 2.36 10.14
CA LEU A 60 -11.31 1.14 10.39
C LEU A 60 -10.31 1.28 11.53
N VAL A 61 -9.73 2.46 11.71
CA VAL A 61 -8.86 2.77 12.85
C VAL A 61 -9.66 2.83 14.14
N ALA A 62 -10.82 3.51 14.14
CA ALA A 62 -11.70 3.58 15.31
C ALA A 62 -12.22 2.21 15.74
N GLU A 63 -12.44 1.29 14.80
CA GLU A 63 -12.82 -0.10 15.03
C GLU A 63 -11.62 -1.03 15.34
N ASN A 64 -10.41 -0.48 15.48
CA ASN A 64 -9.18 -1.22 15.75
C ASN A 64 -8.82 -2.30 14.70
N SER A 65 -9.35 -2.16 13.47
CA SER A 65 -9.03 -3.03 12.33
C SER A 65 -7.76 -2.59 11.59
N MET A 66 -7.33 -1.35 11.81
CA MET A 66 -6.20 -0.70 11.16
C MET A 66 -5.39 0.08 12.21
N PRO A 67 -4.05 0.13 12.12
CA PRO A 67 -3.24 0.86 13.11
C PRO A 67 -3.41 2.37 12.97
N GLU A 68 -3.33 3.09 14.10
CA GLU A 68 -3.59 4.53 14.18
C GLU A 68 -2.68 5.36 13.26
N TRP A 69 -1.42 4.96 13.10
CA TRP A 69 -0.46 5.65 12.22
C TRP A 69 -0.92 5.70 10.75
N PHE A 70 -1.85 4.84 10.35
CA PHE A 70 -2.35 4.83 8.98
C PHE A 70 -3.22 6.06 8.66
N LEU A 71 -3.69 6.79 9.67
CA LEU A 71 -4.38 8.08 9.51
C LEU A 71 -3.51 9.14 8.80
N ASP A 72 -2.19 9.04 8.96
CA ASP A 72 -1.23 10.00 8.42
C ASP A 72 -0.71 9.59 7.03
N VAL A 73 -1.15 8.46 6.48
CA VAL A 73 -0.71 7.97 5.16
C VAL A 73 -1.27 8.87 4.05
N PRO A 74 -0.43 9.49 3.21
CA PRO A 74 -0.92 10.43 2.21
C PRO A 74 -1.66 9.74 1.07
N PHE A 75 -2.81 10.31 0.68
CA PHE A 75 -3.52 9.96 -0.54
C PHE A 75 -2.87 10.64 -1.76
N VAL A 76 -2.34 9.84 -2.68
CA VAL A 76 -1.84 10.32 -3.96
C VAL A 76 -3.02 10.46 -4.90
N ARG A 77 -3.33 11.70 -5.29
CA ARG A 77 -4.34 11.97 -6.30
C ARG A 77 -3.84 11.53 -7.67
N TRP A 78 -4.71 10.87 -8.43
CA TRP A 78 -4.52 10.68 -9.87
C TRP A 78 -4.51 12.06 -10.54
N ASN A 79 -3.33 12.63 -10.79
CA ASN A 79 -3.20 13.76 -11.70
C ASN A 79 -2.82 13.22 -13.08
N THR A 80 -3.70 13.36 -14.06
CA THR A 80 -3.54 12.87 -15.44
C THR A 80 -2.40 13.53 -16.22
N ILE A 81 -1.61 14.43 -15.62
CA ILE A 81 -0.43 15.03 -16.25
C ILE A 81 0.79 14.84 -15.35
N ALA A 82 1.28 13.61 -15.24
CA ALA A 82 2.69 13.40 -14.94
C ALA A 82 3.47 13.56 -16.26
N ARG A 83 3.98 14.76 -16.55
CA ARG A 83 5.03 14.92 -17.57
C ARG A 83 6.25 14.14 -17.08
N ILE A 84 6.40 12.90 -17.55
CA ILE A 84 7.63 12.15 -17.38
C ILE A 84 8.71 12.90 -18.17
N SER A 85 9.48 13.74 -17.48
CA SER A 85 10.75 14.24 -18.01
C SER A 85 11.77 13.14 -17.73
N ALA A 86 11.86 12.19 -18.66
CA ALA A 86 12.89 11.16 -18.62
C ALA A 86 14.26 11.80 -18.90
N THR A 87 14.95 12.19 -17.85
CA THR A 87 16.39 12.47 -17.91
C THR A 87 17.09 11.72 -16.80
N SER A 88 17.50 10.48 -17.09
CA SER A 88 18.92 10.13 -17.04
C SER A 88 19.18 8.72 -17.56
N ARG A 89 20.28 8.65 -18.31
CA ARG A 89 20.83 7.51 -19.04
C ARG A 89 20.99 6.26 -18.17
N MET A 90 20.78 5.12 -18.81
CA MET A 90 21.25 3.81 -18.36
C MET A 90 22.73 3.88 -18.00
N HIS A 91 23.13 3.27 -16.88
CA HIS A 91 24.28 2.36 -16.75
C HIS A 91 24.25 1.73 -15.35
N GLY A 92 24.23 0.39 -15.28
CA GLY A 92 24.47 -0.36 -14.06
C GLY A 92 23.51 -1.52 -13.85
N ARG A 93 23.94 -2.72 -14.24
CA ARG A 93 23.34 -3.99 -13.79
C ARG A 93 23.40 -4.03 -12.26
N GLY A 94 22.25 -4.12 -11.63
CA GLY A 94 22.11 -4.40 -10.20
C GLY A 94 20.95 -5.36 -10.02
N THR A 95 21.28 -6.61 -9.71
CA THR A 95 20.35 -7.69 -9.39
C THR A 95 19.42 -7.26 -8.26
N ALA A 96 18.11 -7.19 -8.52
CA ALA A 96 17.10 -7.03 -7.49
C ALA A 96 17.21 -8.21 -6.51
N SER A 97 17.38 -7.92 -5.23
CA SER A 97 17.36 -8.92 -4.15
C SER A 97 16.03 -9.68 -4.21
N SER A 98 16.12 -10.98 -4.51
CA SER A 98 15.00 -11.91 -4.68
C SER A 98 14.15 -12.11 -3.41
N SER A 99 14.56 -11.56 -2.27
CA SER A 99 13.96 -11.83 -0.96
C SER A 99 12.64 -11.07 -0.72
N MET A 100 12.53 -9.80 -1.13
CA MET A 100 11.38 -8.96 -0.77
C MET A 100 10.14 -9.22 -1.63
N THR A 101 10.34 -9.43 -2.94
CA THR A 101 9.26 -9.83 -3.86
C THR A 101 8.71 -11.22 -3.49
N THR A 102 9.58 -12.13 -3.04
CA THR A 102 9.17 -13.46 -2.60
C THR A 102 8.35 -13.41 -1.31
N ALA A 103 8.66 -12.52 -0.37
CA ALA A 103 7.88 -12.36 0.86
C ALA A 103 6.46 -11.83 0.59
N ILE A 104 6.33 -10.80 -0.25
CA ILE A 104 5.03 -10.23 -0.63
C ILE A 104 4.20 -11.24 -1.45
N MET A 105 4.82 -11.91 -2.42
CA MET A 105 4.17 -12.95 -3.22
C MET A 105 3.80 -14.19 -2.38
N SER A 106 4.64 -14.60 -1.43
CA SER A 106 4.38 -15.74 -0.54
C SER A 106 3.25 -15.44 0.43
N TRP A 107 3.15 -14.21 0.95
CA TRP A 107 2.01 -13.81 1.78
C TRP A 107 0.71 -13.72 0.95
N MET A 108 0.76 -13.10 -0.24
CA MET A 108 -0.39 -13.06 -1.17
C MET A 108 -0.89 -14.48 -1.55
N THR A 109 0.03 -15.41 -1.76
CA THR A 109 -0.31 -16.81 -2.10
C THR A 109 -0.93 -17.55 -0.90
N ASN A 110 -0.42 -17.33 0.31
CA ASN A 110 -0.98 -17.94 1.52
C ASN A 110 -2.34 -17.36 1.92
N CYS A 111 -2.61 -16.08 1.60
CA CYS A 111 -3.94 -15.48 1.79
C CYS A 111 -4.98 -15.96 0.76
N LEU A 112 -4.56 -16.41 -0.42
CA LEU A 112 -5.47 -16.94 -1.44
C LEU A 112 -5.80 -18.44 -1.24
N ASN A 113 -4.90 -19.20 -0.62
CA ASN A 113 -5.08 -20.65 -0.38
C ASN A 113 -5.69 -21.01 0.99
N GLY A 114 -6.10 -20.00 1.77
CA GLY A 114 -6.72 -20.16 3.09
C GLY A 114 -8.25 -20.11 3.08
N PHE A 115 -8.89 -20.39 1.94
CA PHE A 115 -10.34 -20.60 1.80
C PHE A 115 -10.64 -22.07 1.52
#